data_AF-A0A0F2CFV2-F1
#
_entry.id   AF-A0A0F2CFV2-F1
#
_cell.length_a   1.000
_cell.length_b   1.000
_cell.length_c   1.000
_cell.angle_alpha   90.00
_cell.angle_beta   90.00
_cell.angle_gamma   90.00
#
_symmetry.space_group_name_H-M   'P 1'
#
loop_
_entity.id
_entity.type
_entity.pdbx_description
1 polymer ?
#
loop_
_entity_poly.entity_id
_entity_poly.type
_entity_poly.pdbx_seq_one_letter_code
_entity_poly.pdbx_strand_id
1 'polypeptide(L)' 'MELHEKEFFMREALKEAQKAYDQAEVPIGAVVVLNGEIIGRGHNLREKEQDATLHAEIKAIRQANQHLGSWRLEDC' A
#
# COMPACT_ATOMS: atom_id res chain seq x y z
N MET A 1 12.65 11.08 -7.70
CA MET A 1 12.63 9.60 -7.79
C MET A 1 13.01 9.17 -9.20
N GLU A 2 14.16 8.54 -9.31
CA GLU A 2 14.71 7.97 -10.55
C GLU A 2 13.88 6.77 -11.03
N LEU A 3 13.99 6.40 -12.30
CA LEU A 3 13.21 5.28 -12.87
C LEU A 3 13.41 3.96 -12.12
N HIS A 4 14.67 3.65 -11.76
CA HIS A 4 15.01 2.44 -11.01
C HIS A 4 14.37 2.40 -9.62
N GLU A 5 14.23 3.55 -8.96
CA GLU A 5 13.53 3.64 -7.67
C GLU A 5 12.03 3.38 -7.85
N LYS A 6 11.41 3.92 -8.91
CA LYS A 6 9.99 3.63 -9.22
C LYS A 6 9.76 2.14 -9.43
N GLU A 7 10.64 1.46 -10.17
CA GLU A 7 10.55 0.02 -10.38
C GLU A 7 10.70 -0.77 -9.08
N PHE A 8 11.62 -0.37 -8.20
CA PHE A 8 11.77 -0.98 -6.88
C PHE A 8 10.47 -0.90 -6.08
N PHE A 9 9.90 0.29 -5.93
CA PHE A 9 8.65 0.47 -5.18
C PHE A 9 7.45 -0.23 -5.83
N MET A 10 7.41 -0.27 -7.16
CA MET A 10 6.39 -1.03 -7.88
C MET A 10 6.50 -2.54 -7.60
N ARG A 11 7.71 -3.10 -7.55
CA ARG A 11 7.92 -4.50 -7.15
C ARG A 11 7.45 -4.74 -5.71
N GLU A 12 7.63 -3.78 -4.82
CA GLU A 12 7.13 -3.86 -3.44
C GLU A 12 5.59 -3.83 -3.38
N ALA A 13 4.94 -3.02 -4.22
CA ALA A 13 3.48 -3.04 -4.36
C ALA A 13 2.96 -4.38 -4.94
N LEU A 14 3.67 -4.95 -5.92
CA LEU A 14 3.33 -6.27 -6.46
C LEU A 14 3.45 -7.40 -5.43
N LYS A 15 4.38 -7.30 -4.47
CA LYS A 15 4.43 -8.25 -3.33
C LYS A 15 3.17 -8.16 -2.47
N GLU A 16 2.62 -6.97 -2.25
CA GLU A 16 1.34 -6.82 -1.56
C GLU A 16 0.18 -7.36 -2.41
N ALA A 17 0.17 -7.12 -3.72
CA ALA A 17 -0.83 -7.69 -4.63
C ALA A 17 -0.84 -9.24 -4.59
N GLN A 18 0.34 -9.86 -4.49
CA GLN A 18 0.47 -11.31 -4.30
C GLN A 18 -0.18 -11.77 -2.98
N LYS A 19 -0.03 -11.02 -1.89
CA LYS A 19 -0.70 -11.35 -0.61
C LYS A 19 -2.22 -11.29 -0.70
N ALA A 20 -2.78 -10.36 -1.49
CA ALA A 20 -4.21 -10.35 -1.80
C ALA A 20 -4.60 -11.59 -2.62
N TYR A 21 -3.83 -11.91 -3.67
CA TYR A 21 -4.07 -13.10 -4.48
C TYR A 21 -4.09 -14.39 -3.64
N ASP A 22 -3.11 -14.56 -2.75
CA ASP A 22 -2.99 -15.73 -1.88
C ASP A 22 -4.17 -15.86 -0.89
N GLN A 23 -4.90 -14.76 -0.65
CA GLN A 23 -6.11 -14.69 0.16
C GLN A 23 -7.41 -14.76 -0.67
N ALA A 24 -7.32 -15.06 -1.97
CA ALA A 24 -8.42 -15.06 -2.92
C ALA A 24 -9.15 -13.72 -3.05
N GLU A 25 -8.43 -12.62 -2.82
CA GLU A 25 -8.89 -11.24 -3.04
C GLU A 25 -8.57 -10.75 -4.46
N VAL A 26 -9.13 -9.61 -4.85
CA VAL A 26 -8.68 -8.91 -6.06
C VAL A 26 -7.21 -8.51 -5.88
N PRO A 27 -6.28 -8.94 -6.77
CA PRO A 27 -4.84 -8.84 -6.53
C PRO A 27 -4.31 -7.42 -6.77
N ILE A 28 -4.58 -6.53 -5.82
CA ILE A 28 -4.15 -5.13 -5.84
C ILE A 28 -3.28 -4.89 -4.60
N GLY A 29 -2.15 -4.21 -4.80
CA GLY A 29 -1.23 -3.80 -3.76
C GLY A 29 -0.81 -2.35 -3.93
N ALA A 30 -0.48 -1.69 -2.82
CA ALA A 30 -0.09 -0.30 -2.76
C ALA A 30 1.00 -0.09 -1.72
N VAL A 31 1.88 0.89 -1.97
CA VAL A 31 2.89 1.37 -1.03
C VAL A 31 2.87 2.89 -0.99
N VAL A 32 3.15 3.48 0.18
CA VAL A 32 3.37 4.92 0.36
C VAL A 32 4.84 5.12 0.72
N VAL A 33 5.50 6.03 0.03
CA VAL A 33 6.95 6.23 0.12
C VAL A 33 7.23 7.65 0.60
N LEU A 34 8.07 7.83 1.61
CA LEU A 34 8.55 9.14 2.05
C LEU A 34 10.06 9.12 2.14
N ASN A 35 10.73 10.08 1.48
CA ASN A 35 12.19 10.19 1.49
C ASN A 35 12.94 8.90 1.13
N GLY A 36 12.39 8.10 0.20
CA GLY A 36 12.97 6.82 -0.24
C GLY A 36 12.64 5.62 0.66
N GLU A 37 11.87 5.80 1.73
CA GLU A 37 11.44 4.73 2.63
C GLU A 37 9.95 4.42 2.45
N ILE A 38 9.58 3.14 2.47
CA ILE A 38 8.17 2.74 2.49
C ILE A 38 7.62 2.88 3.91
N ILE A 39 6.74 3.86 4.11
CA ILE A 39 6.08 4.13 5.40
C ILE A 39 4.68 3.52 5.50
N GLY A 40 4.13 3.04 4.39
CA GLY A 40 2.82 2.37 4.35
C GLY A 40 2.73 1.31 3.27
N ARG A 41 2.04 0.21 3.55
CA ARG A 41 1.81 -0.93 2.67
C ARG A 41 0.37 -1.41 2.80
N GLY A 42 -0.21 -1.83 1.68
CA GLY A 42 -1.58 -2.31 1.67
C GLY A 42 -1.84 -3.27 0.54
N HIS A 43 -2.76 -4.20 0.78
CA HIS A 43 -3.35 -5.10 -0.20
C HIS A 43 -4.86 -5.14 0.01
N ASN A 44 -5.60 -5.45 -1.05
CA ASN A 44 -7.06 -5.55 -0.98
C ASN A 44 -7.51 -6.58 0.05
N LEU A 45 -8.50 -6.24 0.87
CA LEU A 45 -9.11 -7.10 1.88
C LEU A 45 -10.65 -6.98 1.88
N ARG A 46 -11.22 -6.48 0.78
CA ARG A 46 -12.64 -6.16 0.69
C ARG A 46 -13.53 -7.36 0.97
N GLU A 47 -13.23 -8.50 0.35
CA GLU A 47 -14.08 -9.70 0.44
C GLU A 47 -13.95 -10.35 1.83
N LYS A 48 -12.74 -10.46 2.35
CA LYS A 48 -12.44 -11.09 3.63
C LYS A 48 -13.02 -10.31 4.81
N GLU A 49 -12.90 -8.98 4.78
CA GLU A 49 -13.35 -8.12 5.87
C GLU A 49 -14.78 -7.60 5.66
N GLN A 50 -15.42 -7.93 4.52
CA GLN A 50 -16.77 -7.48 4.14
C GLN A 50 -16.92 -5.94 4.21
N ASP A 51 -15.86 -5.22 3.85
CA ASP A 51 -15.80 -3.75 3.83
C ASP A 51 -15.42 -3.27 2.44
N ALA A 52 -16.38 -2.67 1.75
CA ALA A 52 -16.24 -2.09 0.41
C ALA A 52 -15.09 -1.07 0.27
N THR A 53 -14.62 -0.49 1.38
CA THR A 53 -13.57 0.54 1.40
C THR A 53 -12.17 -0.02 1.64
N LEU A 54 -12.01 -1.30 2.02
CA LEU A 54 -10.71 -1.92 2.32
C LEU A 54 -9.93 -2.31 1.06
N HIS A 55 -9.73 -1.31 0.19
CA HIS A 55 -8.79 -1.38 -0.91
C HIS A 55 -7.34 -1.23 -0.40
N ALA A 56 -6.38 -1.61 -1.26
CA ALA A 56 -4.96 -1.54 -0.95
C ALA A 56 -4.50 -0.14 -0.57
N GLU A 57 -4.96 0.89 -1.29
CA GLU A 57 -4.61 2.30 -1.12
C GLU A 57 -5.04 2.80 0.27
N ILE A 58 -6.27 2.47 0.68
CA ILE A 58 -6.81 2.87 1.98
C ILE A 58 -5.98 2.27 3.12
N LYS A 59 -5.60 1.00 3.00
CA LYS A 59 -4.75 0.34 3.99
C LYS A 59 -3.34 0.95 4.05
N ALA A 60 -2.73 1.21 2.89
CA ALA A 60 -1.40 1.84 2.82
C ALA A 60 -1.39 3.26 3.41
N ILE A 61 -2.42 4.07 3.11
CA ILE A 61 -2.61 5.41 3.68
C ILE A 61 -2.80 5.36 5.20
N ARG A 62 -3.64 4.44 5.69
CA ARG A 62 -3.84 4.27 7.15
C ARG A 62 -2.53 3.93 7.86
N GLN A 63 -1.72 3.04 7.29
CA GLN A 63 -0.42 2.69 7.85
C GLN A 63 0.57 3.87 7.81
N ALA A 64 0.64 4.61 6.69
CA ALA A 64 1.48 5.79 6.58
C ALA A 64 1.08 6.90 7.58
N ASN A 65 -0.23 7.12 7.77
CA ASN A 65 -0.74 8.06 8.75
C ASN A 65 -0.34 7.68 10.18
N GLN A 66 -0.40 6.38 10.50
CA GLN A 66 0.05 5.86 11.80
C GLN A 66 1.55 6.05 11.99
N HIS A 67 2.34 5.81 10.93
CA HIS A 67 3.79 6.01 10.96
C HIS A 67 4.15 7.49 11.24
N LEU A 68 3.46 8.44 10.59
CA LEU A 68 3.73 9.87 10.74
C LEU A 68 3.01 10.54 11.93
N GLY A 69 2.05 9.85 12.55
CA GLY A 69 1.17 10.46 13.56
C GLY A 69 0.31 11.61 13.01
N SER A 70 0.07 11.61 11.69
CA SER A 70 -0.60 12.70 10.96
C SER A 70 -1.53 12.11 9.90
N TRP A 71 -2.63 12.80 9.59
CA TRP A 71 -3.47 12.44 8.44
C TRP A 71 -2.97 13.05 7.12
N ARG A 72 -2.03 14.01 7.20
CA ARG A 72 -1.41 14.67 6.06
C ARG A 72 -0.18 13.88 5.64
N LEU A 73 -0.20 13.40 4.40
CA LEU A 73 0.90 12.71 3.73
C LEU A 73 1.60 13.66 2.73
N GLU A 74 1.98 14.85 3.20
CA GLU A 74 2.73 15.80 2.37
C GLU A 74 4.11 15.19 2.04
N ASP A 75 4.58 15.43 0.81
CA ASP A 75 5.86 14.93 0.28
C ASP A 75 6.03 13.40 0.21
N CYS A 76 4.92 12.65 0.31
CA CYS A 76 4.85 11.21 0.06
C CYS A 76 4.61 10.85 -1.43
#